data_AF-A0A9D0Y9A0-F1
#
_entry.id   AF-A0A9D0Y9A0-F1
#
_cell.length_a   1.000
_cell.length_b   1.000
_cell.length_c   1.000
_cell.angle_alpha   90.00
_cell.angle_beta   90.00
_cell.angle_gamma   90.00
#
_symmetry.space_group_name_H-M   'P 1'
#
loop_
_entity.id
_entity.type
_entity.pdbx_description
1 polymer ?
#
loop_
_entity_poly.entity_id
_entity_poly.type
_entity_poly.pdbx_seq_one_letter_code
_entity_poly.pdbx_strand_id
1 'polypeptide(L)'
;MWQSARNDRLFLVLLAALIGLAWVSLLAWGQSPYSRFLDHEALTDITGEDVRLLVFFVAAWTLMIFAMMLPTTMPLIALFRTITSERPNHLTLVGLLAAGYLAVWMAFGVLVHVADLGVHEASEKIPWLDTNGWVIGAGTLMLAGVYQFTPLKYHCLDKCRSPFSFINSRWSGGNEPAQSFRIGLDHGLFCLGCCWTLMLLMFGVGAGNIGWMLLLGGVMGVEKNMPWGRRLSTPLGITLDRERGAGYAGPLPATVGLLVAPRLIHSP
;
A
#
# COMPACT_ATOMS: atom_id res chain seq x y z
N MET A 1 35.36 11.37 3.57
CA MET A 1 34.18 12.26 3.59
C MET A 1 33.51 12.45 2.22
N TRP A 2 34.21 12.86 1.16
CA TRP A 2 33.58 13.16 -0.14
C TRP A 2 32.97 11.96 -0.88
N GLN A 3 33.57 10.77 -0.78
CA GLN A 3 33.01 9.55 -1.40
C GLN A 3 31.70 9.08 -0.74
N SER A 4 31.60 9.15 0.59
CA SER A 4 30.37 8.79 1.33
C SER A 4 29.22 9.74 0.99
N ALA A 5 29.46 11.07 1.00
CA ALA A 5 28.43 12.05 0.62
C ALA A 5 27.97 11.92 -0.84
N ARG A 6 28.89 11.58 -1.77
CA ARG A 6 28.56 11.32 -3.17
C ARG A 6 27.74 10.04 -3.34
N ASN A 7 28.07 8.98 -2.59
CA ASN A 7 27.34 7.73 -2.60
C ASN A 7 25.93 7.91 -2.01
N ASP A 8 25.76 8.78 -1.01
CA ASP A 8 24.46 9.15 -0.43
C ASP A 8 23.58 9.89 -1.42
N ARG A 9 24.10 10.90 -2.10
CA ARG A 9 23.35 11.60 -3.16
C ARG A 9 22.96 10.66 -4.30
N LEU A 10 23.89 9.81 -4.77
CA LEU A 10 23.60 8.85 -5.84
C LEU A 10 22.50 7.88 -5.44
N PHE A 11 22.55 7.32 -4.23
CA PHE A 11 21.51 6.42 -3.73
C PHE A 11 20.14 7.10 -3.66
N LEU A 12 20.07 8.31 -3.11
CA LEU A 12 18.83 9.07 -3.05
C LEU A 12 18.28 9.39 -4.44
N VAL A 13 19.15 9.74 -5.39
CA VAL A 13 18.77 9.97 -6.79
C VAL A 13 18.25 8.68 -7.44
N LEU A 14 18.93 7.55 -7.25
CA LEU A 14 18.49 6.26 -7.80
C LEU A 14 17.15 5.83 -7.21
N LEU A 15 16.95 6.02 -5.91
CA LEU A 15 15.68 5.71 -5.24
C LEU A 15 14.56 6.64 -5.70
N ALA A 16 14.82 7.94 -5.83
CA ALA A 16 13.87 8.90 -6.37
C ALA A 16 13.52 8.59 -7.83
N ALA A 17 14.51 8.21 -8.65
CA ALA A 17 14.30 7.77 -10.03
C ALA A 17 13.46 6.50 -10.08
N LEU A 18 13.71 5.51 -9.22
CA LEU A 18 12.90 4.29 -9.12
C LEU A 18 11.44 4.59 -8.75
N ILE A 19 11.22 5.45 -7.74
CA ILE A 19 9.87 5.89 -7.34
C ILE A 19 9.18 6.65 -8.48
N GLY A 20 9.90 7.57 -9.14
CA GLY A 20 9.39 8.33 -10.28
C GLY A 20 9.03 7.44 -11.46
N LEU A 21 9.88 6.47 -11.79
CA LEU A 21 9.61 5.47 -12.82
C LEU A 21 8.40 4.61 -12.45
N ALA A 22 8.25 4.19 -11.20
CA ALA A 22 7.07 3.43 -10.77
C ALA A 22 5.77 4.22 -10.96
N TRP A 23 5.77 5.52 -10.61
CA TRP A 23 4.64 6.42 -10.86
C TRP A 23 4.36 6.62 -12.34
N VAL A 24 5.39 6.85 -13.16
CA VAL A 24 5.24 6.99 -14.61
C VAL A 24 4.70 5.71 -15.23
N SER A 25 5.16 4.54 -14.78
CA SER A 25 4.64 3.25 -15.23
C SER A 25 3.17 3.05 -14.86
N LEU A 26 2.75 3.45 -13.64
CA LEU A 26 1.34 3.41 -13.24
C LEU A 26 0.47 4.35 -14.08
N LEU A 27 0.96 5.58 -14.35
CA LEU A 27 0.29 6.53 -15.22
C LEU A 27 0.14 5.98 -16.64
N ALA A 28 1.23 5.44 -17.21
CA ALA A 28 1.23 4.89 -18.56
C ALA A 28 0.31 3.67 -18.67
N TRP A 29 0.31 2.78 -17.68
CA TRP A 29 -0.58 1.62 -17.66
C TRP A 29 -2.04 2.04 -17.47
N GLY A 30 -2.33 2.99 -16.58
CA GLY A 30 -3.68 3.51 -16.38
C GLY A 30 -4.30 4.21 -17.60
N GLN A 31 -3.47 4.76 -18.50
CA GLN A 31 -3.93 5.36 -19.77
C GLN A 31 -3.96 4.35 -20.93
N SER A 32 -3.49 3.12 -20.72
CA SER A 32 -3.43 2.08 -21.76
C SER A 32 -4.72 1.25 -21.80
N PRO A 33 -5.00 0.53 -22.91
CA PRO A 33 -6.10 -0.44 -22.98
C PRO A 33 -6.02 -1.57 -21.95
N TYR A 34 -4.87 -1.71 -21.28
CA TYR A 34 -4.60 -2.69 -20.23
C TYR A 34 -4.92 -2.17 -18.83
N SER A 35 -5.50 -0.97 -18.68
CA SER A 35 -5.94 -0.41 -17.38
C SER A 35 -6.85 -1.36 -16.61
N ARG A 36 -7.58 -2.23 -17.32
CA ARG A 36 -8.39 -3.32 -16.78
C ARG A 36 -7.66 -4.27 -15.81
N PHE A 37 -6.32 -4.34 -15.85
CA PHE A 37 -5.54 -5.15 -14.91
C PHE A 37 -5.11 -4.37 -13.66
N LEU A 38 -5.33 -3.06 -13.65
CA LEU A 38 -5.25 -2.21 -12.47
C LEU A 38 -6.60 -2.17 -11.75
N ASP A 39 -7.71 -2.26 -12.49
CA ASP A 39 -9.07 -2.35 -11.96
C ASP A 39 -9.41 -3.79 -11.54
N HIS A 40 -10.00 -3.95 -10.35
CA HIS A 40 -10.38 -5.27 -9.83
C HIS A 40 -11.64 -5.85 -10.50
N GLU A 41 -12.55 -5.00 -10.98
CA GLU A 41 -13.81 -5.43 -11.64
C GLU A 41 -13.58 -6.17 -12.96
N ALA A 42 -12.51 -5.88 -13.69
CA ALA A 42 -12.28 -6.43 -15.02
C ALA A 42 -11.47 -7.75 -15.04
N LEU A 43 -11.18 -8.32 -13.86
CA LEU A 43 -10.63 -9.66 -13.71
C LEU A 43 -11.69 -10.77 -13.87
N THR A 44 -12.98 -10.39 -13.94
CA THR A 44 -14.15 -11.29 -14.02
C THR A 44 -14.35 -11.96 -15.39
N ASP A 45 -13.79 -11.40 -16.46
CA ASP A 45 -14.02 -11.88 -17.84
C ASP A 45 -13.04 -13.01 -18.25
N ILE A 46 -12.14 -13.42 -17.34
CA ILE A 46 -11.13 -14.45 -17.59
C ILE A 46 -11.29 -15.52 -16.51
N THR A 47 -11.85 -16.67 -16.89
CA THR A 47 -12.18 -17.81 -16.02
C THR A 47 -11.03 -18.22 -15.09
N GLY A 48 -11.19 -17.93 -13.79
CA GLY A 48 -10.92 -18.76 -12.60
C GLY A 48 -9.57 -19.44 -12.32
N GLU A 49 -8.73 -19.75 -13.31
CA GLU A 49 -7.53 -20.60 -13.12
C GLU A 49 -6.27 -20.06 -13.81
N ASP A 50 -6.27 -18.81 -14.28
CA ASP A 50 -5.12 -18.31 -15.01
C ASP A 50 -4.06 -17.73 -14.06
N VAL A 51 -2.99 -18.50 -13.79
CA VAL A 51 -1.77 -18.05 -13.09
C VAL A 51 -1.27 -16.71 -13.65
N ARG A 52 -1.54 -16.42 -14.93
CA ARG A 52 -1.20 -15.13 -15.55
C ARG A 52 -1.91 -13.95 -14.88
N LEU A 53 -3.18 -14.08 -14.51
CA LEU A 53 -3.93 -13.03 -13.81
C LEU A 53 -3.31 -12.73 -12.45
N LEU A 54 -2.99 -13.76 -11.68
CA LEU A 54 -2.30 -13.61 -10.41
C LEU A 54 -0.95 -12.92 -10.59
N VAL A 55 -0.19 -13.29 -11.63
CA VAL A 55 1.10 -12.66 -11.93
C VAL A 55 0.92 -11.17 -12.30
N PHE A 56 -0.05 -10.82 -13.14
CA PHE A 56 -0.34 -9.42 -13.49
C PHE A 56 -0.81 -8.62 -12.29
N PHE A 57 -1.72 -9.17 -11.49
CA PHE A 57 -2.19 -8.56 -10.25
C PHE A 57 -1.02 -8.30 -9.29
N VAL A 58 -0.22 -9.31 -9.03
CA VAL A 58 0.92 -9.21 -8.11
C VAL A 58 1.95 -8.23 -8.66
N ALA A 59 2.16 -8.16 -9.98
CA ALA A 59 3.04 -7.17 -10.60
C ALA A 59 2.49 -5.73 -10.45
N ALA A 60 1.21 -5.50 -10.72
CA ALA A 60 0.55 -4.21 -10.51
C ALA A 60 0.59 -3.78 -9.04
N TRP A 61 0.29 -4.71 -8.13
CA TRP A 61 0.39 -4.54 -6.69
C TRP A 61 1.82 -4.16 -6.30
N THR A 62 2.82 -4.89 -6.78
CA THR A 62 4.24 -4.59 -6.56
C THR A 62 4.55 -3.16 -6.98
N LEU A 63 4.15 -2.79 -8.20
CA LEU A 63 4.41 -1.47 -8.75
C LEU A 63 3.82 -0.35 -7.86
N MET A 64 2.60 -0.55 -7.35
CA MET A 64 1.97 0.32 -6.36
C MET A 64 2.77 0.41 -5.06
N ILE A 65 3.27 -0.71 -4.54
CA ILE A 65 4.12 -0.72 -3.33
C ILE A 65 5.42 0.06 -3.57
N PHE A 66 6.05 -0.08 -4.73
CA PHE A 66 7.23 0.71 -5.11
C PHE A 66 6.91 2.21 -5.23
N ALA A 67 5.76 2.56 -5.80
CA ALA A 67 5.35 3.95 -5.97
C ALA A 67 5.03 4.66 -4.64
N MET A 68 4.43 3.95 -3.69
CA MET A 68 3.81 4.58 -2.52
C MET A 68 4.40 4.16 -1.18
N MET A 69 4.66 2.86 -0.99
CA MET A 69 5.07 2.32 0.30
C MET A 69 6.58 2.34 0.48
N LEU A 70 7.35 2.13 -0.59
CA LEU A 70 8.82 2.26 -0.56
C LEU A 70 9.31 3.67 -0.17
N PRO A 71 8.72 4.78 -0.64
CA PRO A 71 9.03 6.11 -0.12
C PRO A 71 8.91 6.23 1.39
N THR A 72 7.96 5.49 2.01
CA THR A 72 7.74 5.60 3.46
C THR A 72 8.79 4.89 4.31
N THR A 73 9.58 3.98 3.71
CA THR A 73 10.66 3.26 4.40
C THR A 73 12.04 3.90 4.19
N MET A 74 12.12 4.99 3.43
CA MET A 74 13.33 5.78 3.20
C MET A 74 14.15 6.03 4.48
N PRO A 75 13.57 6.54 5.59
CA PRO A 75 14.35 6.84 6.79
C PRO A 75 15.04 5.62 7.39
N LEU A 76 14.39 4.45 7.34
CA LEU A 76 14.98 3.20 7.82
C LEU A 76 16.11 2.74 6.90
N ILE A 77 15.88 2.74 5.58
CA ILE A 77 16.86 2.27 4.60
C ILE A 77 18.11 3.16 4.62
N ALA A 78 17.93 4.48 4.67
CA ALA A 78 19.03 5.44 4.76
C ALA A 78 19.86 5.22 6.04
N LEU A 79 19.19 5.07 7.19
CA LEU A 79 19.89 4.82 8.46
C LEU A 79 20.62 3.48 8.46
N PHE A 80 19.99 2.41 7.97
CA PHE A 80 20.62 1.10 7.89
C PHE A 80 21.84 1.12 6.98
N ARG A 81 21.78 1.85 5.87
CA ARG A 81 22.92 2.07 4.98
C ARG A 81 24.05 2.82 5.67
N THR A 82 23.75 3.86 6.45
CA THR A 82 24.77 4.59 7.24
C THR A 82 25.43 3.68 8.27
N ILE A 83 24.67 2.84 8.97
CA ILE A 83 25.21 1.91 9.98
C ILE A 83 26.10 0.83 9.33
N THR A 84 25.75 0.39 8.12
CA THR A 84 26.46 -0.68 7.41
C THR A 84 27.51 -0.17 6.42
N SER A 85 27.76 1.15 6.31
CA SER A 85 28.57 1.72 5.22
C SER A 85 30.02 1.26 5.22
N GLU A 86 30.56 0.85 6.36
CA GLU A 86 31.93 0.32 6.48
C GLU A 86 32.02 -1.16 6.10
N ARG A 87 30.89 -1.83 5.87
CA ARG A 87 30.86 -3.24 5.46
C ARG A 87 31.07 -3.37 3.95
N PRO A 88 31.90 -4.33 3.50
CA PRO A 88 32.18 -4.54 2.07
C PRO A 88 30.93 -4.95 1.28
N ASN A 89 29.97 -5.61 1.93
CA ASN A 89 28.72 -6.12 1.37
C ASN A 89 27.50 -5.20 1.64
N HIS A 90 27.69 -3.94 2.03
CA HIS A 90 26.61 -3.05 2.47
C HIS A 90 25.43 -2.93 1.46
N LEU A 91 25.69 -2.92 0.15
CA LEU A 91 24.63 -2.89 -0.86
C LEU A 91 23.77 -4.16 -0.84
N THR A 92 24.40 -5.32 -0.65
CA THR A 92 23.68 -6.59 -0.51
C THR A 92 22.83 -6.59 0.75
N LEU A 93 23.34 -6.06 1.86
CA LEU A 93 22.58 -5.96 3.12
C LEU A 93 21.35 -5.06 2.97
N VAL A 94 21.51 -3.88 2.36
CA VAL A 94 20.38 -2.99 2.04
C VAL A 94 19.38 -3.65 1.10
N GLY A 95 19.86 -4.38 0.09
CA GLY A 95 19.03 -5.13 -0.85
C GLY A 95 18.23 -6.24 -0.15
N LEU A 96 18.83 -6.97 0.78
CA LEU A 96 18.15 -8.01 1.57
C LEU A 96 17.10 -7.43 2.51
N LEU A 97 17.37 -6.27 3.12
CA LEU A 97 16.36 -5.55 3.91
C LEU A 97 15.17 -5.15 3.03
N ALA A 98 15.43 -4.55 1.86
CA ALA A 98 14.37 -4.19 0.92
C ALA A 98 13.59 -5.43 0.43
N ALA A 99 14.28 -6.54 0.15
CA ALA A 99 13.65 -7.79 -0.27
C ALA A 99 12.75 -8.37 0.83
N GLY A 100 13.17 -8.36 2.10
CA GLY A 100 12.33 -8.80 3.22
C GLY A 100 11.09 -7.92 3.37
N TYR A 101 11.24 -6.60 3.25
CA TYR A 101 10.12 -5.67 3.27
C TYR A 101 9.11 -5.94 2.15
N LEU A 102 9.60 -6.10 0.91
CA LEU A 102 8.77 -6.40 -0.25
C LEU A 102 8.08 -7.76 -0.12
N ALA A 103 8.75 -8.78 0.42
CA ALA A 103 8.17 -10.11 0.59
C ALA A 103 6.87 -10.08 1.43
N VAL A 104 6.84 -9.28 2.50
CA VAL A 104 5.62 -9.11 3.32
C VAL A 104 4.49 -8.47 2.51
N TRP A 105 4.80 -7.42 1.75
CA TRP A 105 3.81 -6.73 0.92
C TRP A 105 3.29 -7.59 -0.23
N MET A 106 4.15 -8.43 -0.81
CA MET A 106 3.78 -9.39 -1.85
C MET A 106 2.86 -10.46 -1.30
N ALA A 107 3.20 -11.04 -0.15
CA ALA A 107 2.34 -12.00 0.53
C ALA A 107 0.98 -11.39 0.85
N PHE A 108 0.94 -10.13 1.31
CA PHE A 108 -0.31 -9.43 1.54
C PHE A 108 -1.12 -9.17 0.27
N GLY A 109 -0.47 -8.80 -0.84
CA GLY A 109 -1.16 -8.66 -2.14
C GLY A 109 -1.83 -9.95 -2.58
N VAL A 110 -1.15 -11.09 -2.43
CA VAL A 110 -1.76 -12.42 -2.69
C VAL A 110 -2.98 -12.67 -1.79
N LEU A 111 -2.90 -12.34 -0.50
CA LEU A 111 -4.04 -12.46 0.41
C LEU A 111 -5.21 -11.57 0.00
N VAL A 112 -4.95 -10.33 -0.43
CA VAL A 112 -5.97 -9.41 -0.93
C VAL A 112 -6.64 -9.97 -2.18
N HIS A 113 -5.86 -10.51 -3.13
CA HIS A 113 -6.42 -11.11 -4.34
C HIS A 113 -7.30 -12.32 -4.03
N VAL A 114 -6.86 -13.22 -3.14
CA VAL A 114 -7.67 -14.37 -2.71
C VAL A 114 -8.95 -13.93 -2.00
N ALA A 115 -8.88 -12.90 -1.16
CA ALA A 115 -10.05 -12.34 -0.50
C ALA A 115 -11.02 -11.71 -1.51
N ASP A 116 -10.50 -11.00 -2.51
CA ASP A 116 -11.26 -10.39 -3.60
C ASP A 116 -12.03 -11.46 -4.40
N LEU A 117 -11.38 -12.57 -4.76
CA LEU A 117 -12.04 -13.72 -5.41
C LEU A 117 -13.19 -14.27 -4.55
N GLY A 118 -12.97 -14.43 -3.25
CA GLY A 118 -14.00 -14.91 -2.33
C GLY A 118 -15.19 -13.95 -2.19
N VAL A 119 -14.95 -12.63 -2.25
CA VAL A 119 -16.01 -11.61 -2.23
C VAL A 119 -16.84 -11.64 -3.52
N HIS A 120 -16.20 -11.82 -4.68
CA HIS A 120 -16.90 -11.96 -5.96
C HIS A 120 -17.75 -13.23 -5.98
N GLU A 121 -17.18 -14.37 -5.58
CA GLU A 121 -17.91 -15.65 -5.50
C GLU A 121 -19.11 -15.56 -4.52
N ALA A 122 -18.94 -14.86 -3.39
CA ALA A 122 -20.03 -14.63 -2.45
C ALA A 122 -21.13 -13.71 -3.03
N SER A 123 -20.74 -12.71 -3.82
CA SER A 123 -21.67 -11.79 -4.47
C SER A 123 -22.52 -12.52 -5.52
N GLU A 124 -21.92 -13.40 -6.32
CA GLU A 124 -22.64 -14.23 -7.30
C GLU A 124 -23.61 -15.22 -6.64
N LYS A 125 -23.24 -15.80 -5.48
CA LYS A 125 -24.05 -16.81 -4.79
C LYS A 125 -25.14 -16.22 -3.89
N ILE A 126 -25.00 -14.97 -3.45
CA ILE A 126 -25.90 -14.32 -2.48
C ILE A 126 -26.61 -13.16 -3.17
N PRO A 127 -27.88 -13.32 -3.60
CA PRO A 127 -28.61 -12.31 -4.37
C PRO A 127 -28.71 -10.94 -3.68
N TRP A 128 -28.71 -10.94 -2.33
CA TRP A 128 -28.72 -9.69 -1.57
C TRP A 128 -27.42 -8.91 -1.72
N LEU A 129 -26.26 -9.57 -1.80
CA LEU A 129 -24.97 -8.91 -2.00
C LEU A 129 -24.82 -8.42 -3.43
N ASP A 130 -25.26 -9.20 -4.41
CA ASP A 130 -25.31 -8.78 -5.82
C ASP A 130 -26.06 -7.45 -5.99
N THR A 131 -27.24 -7.33 -5.36
CA THR A 131 -28.04 -6.09 -5.41
C THR A 131 -27.48 -4.98 -4.51
N ASN A 132 -26.65 -5.30 -3.50
CA ASN A 132 -26.13 -4.36 -2.51
C ASN A 132 -24.59 -4.32 -2.46
N GLY A 133 -23.91 -4.40 -3.61
CA GLY A 133 -22.44 -4.37 -3.68
C GLY A 133 -21.81 -3.14 -3.03
N TRP A 134 -22.53 -2.01 -2.96
CA TRP A 134 -22.13 -0.79 -2.24
C TRP A 134 -21.77 -1.03 -0.76
N VAL A 135 -22.33 -2.07 -0.13
CA VAL A 135 -22.05 -2.43 1.27
C VAL A 135 -20.60 -2.84 1.48
N ILE A 136 -19.96 -3.48 0.48
CA ILE A 136 -18.55 -3.89 0.55
C ILE A 136 -17.65 -2.65 0.61
N GLY A 137 -17.90 -1.66 -0.26
CA GLY A 137 -17.19 -0.39 -0.24
C GLY A 137 -17.40 0.38 1.06
N ALA A 138 -18.67 0.50 1.51
CA ALA A 138 -19.01 1.18 2.76
C ALA A 138 -18.42 0.47 4.00
N GLY A 139 -18.39 -0.87 4.00
CA GLY A 139 -17.76 -1.68 5.05
C GLY A 139 -16.25 -1.48 5.08
N THR A 140 -15.60 -1.42 3.91
CA THR A 140 -14.17 -1.15 3.79
C THR A 140 -13.81 0.25 4.28
N LEU A 141 -14.61 1.27 3.92
CA LEU A 141 -14.45 2.64 4.40
C LEU A 141 -14.59 2.73 5.92
N MET A 142 -15.62 2.08 6.49
CA MET A 142 -15.84 2.05 7.94
C MET A 142 -14.71 1.29 8.65
N LEU A 143 -14.25 0.17 8.10
CA LEU A 143 -13.11 -0.56 8.62
C LEU A 143 -11.86 0.33 8.63
N ALA A 144 -11.61 1.07 7.55
CA ALA A 144 -10.51 2.01 7.48
C ALA A 144 -10.63 3.10 8.56
N GLY A 145 -11.81 3.73 8.69
CA GLY A 145 -12.10 4.75 9.70
C GLY A 145 -11.91 4.27 11.13
N VAL A 146 -12.56 3.18 11.52
CA VAL A 146 -12.44 2.59 12.86
C VAL A 146 -11.00 2.17 13.16
N TYR A 147 -10.30 1.60 12.19
CA TYR A 147 -8.92 1.17 12.36
C TYR A 147 -7.96 2.32 12.67
N GLN A 148 -8.24 3.55 12.21
CA GLN A 148 -7.47 4.76 12.52
C GLN A 148 -7.30 4.99 14.03
N PHE A 149 -8.29 4.55 14.83
CA PHE A 149 -8.34 4.77 16.27
C PHE A 149 -7.86 3.57 17.09
N THR A 150 -7.41 2.49 16.44
CA THR A 150 -7.04 1.27 17.16
C THR A 150 -5.68 1.38 17.86
N PRO A 151 -5.53 0.82 19.07
CA PRO A 151 -4.23 0.73 19.75
C PRO A 151 -3.17 0.01 18.90
N LEU A 152 -3.60 -0.98 18.11
CA LEU A 152 -2.74 -1.73 17.20
C LEU A 152 -2.11 -0.81 16.16
N LYS A 153 -2.91 0.03 15.49
CA LYS A 153 -2.40 1.02 14.53
C LYS A 153 -1.34 1.91 15.17
N TYR A 154 -1.63 2.49 16.34
CA TYR A 154 -0.70 3.39 17.02
C TYR A 154 0.60 2.69 17.40
N HIS A 155 0.53 1.46 17.91
CA HIS A 155 1.72 0.68 18.25
C HIS A 155 2.60 0.40 17.01
N CYS A 156 1.98 -0.04 15.91
CA CYS A 156 2.68 -0.29 14.66
C CYS A 156 3.30 0.99 14.08
N LEU A 157 2.54 2.09 14.08
CA LEU A 157 3.00 3.39 13.58
C LEU A 157 4.20 3.91 14.36
N ASP A 158 4.21 3.73 15.68
CA ASP A 158 5.33 4.15 16.53
C ASP A 158 6.61 3.41 16.18
N LYS A 159 6.53 2.10 15.91
CA LYS A 159 7.68 1.30 15.45
C LYS A 159 8.14 1.72 14.05
N CYS A 160 7.22 2.06 13.14
CA CYS A 160 7.57 2.59 11.82
C CYS A 160 8.29 3.94 11.89
N ARG A 161 7.95 4.78 12.89
CA ARG A 161 8.49 6.12 13.07
C ARG A 161 9.80 6.19 13.86
N SER A 162 10.25 5.08 14.45
CA SER A 162 11.46 5.04 15.28
C SER A 162 12.57 4.16 14.65
N PRO A 163 13.11 4.51 13.46
CA PRO A 163 14.02 3.64 12.72
C PRO A 163 15.30 3.32 13.49
N PHE A 164 15.83 4.27 14.28
CA PHE A 164 17.04 4.05 15.08
C PHE A 164 16.84 3.00 16.18
N SER A 165 15.81 3.16 17.02
CA SER A 165 15.49 2.16 18.05
C SER A 165 15.20 0.80 17.43
N PHE A 166 14.54 0.78 16.27
CA PHE A 166 14.18 -0.44 15.56
C PHE A 166 15.42 -1.23 15.13
N ILE A 167 16.37 -0.57 14.46
CA ILE A 167 17.61 -1.20 13.99
C ILE A 167 18.49 -1.60 15.18
N ASN A 168 18.67 -0.70 16.16
CA ASN A 168 19.53 -0.96 17.32
C ASN A 168 19.09 -2.21 18.12
N SER A 169 17.79 -2.48 18.20
CA SER A 169 17.28 -3.68 18.89
C SER A 169 17.45 -5.00 18.12
N ARG A 170 17.74 -4.95 16.81
CA ARG A 170 17.73 -6.13 15.92
C ARG A 170 19.06 -6.41 15.24
N TRP A 171 19.87 -5.39 15.07
CA TRP A 171 21.16 -5.48 14.43
C TRP A 171 22.24 -5.75 15.48
N SER A 172 22.90 -6.90 15.38
CA SER A 172 24.03 -7.27 16.23
C SER A 172 25.34 -7.47 15.44
N GLY A 173 25.29 -7.43 14.10
CA GLY A 173 26.46 -7.59 13.25
C GLY A 173 27.00 -9.04 13.16
N GLY A 174 26.21 -10.02 13.64
CA GLY A 174 26.52 -11.45 13.55
C GLY A 174 26.27 -12.01 12.14
N ASN A 175 25.18 -12.77 11.96
CA ASN A 175 24.76 -13.22 10.62
C ASN A 175 24.11 -12.07 9.84
N GLU A 176 24.96 -11.18 9.31
CA GLU A 176 24.55 -9.92 8.66
C GLU A 176 23.49 -10.09 7.56
N PRO A 177 23.62 -11.05 6.61
CA PRO A 177 22.60 -11.24 5.57
C PRO A 177 21.24 -11.63 6.14
N ALA A 178 21.20 -12.61 7.05
CA ALA A 178 19.95 -13.08 7.63
C ALA A 178 19.30 -12.01 8.52
N GLN A 179 20.10 -11.25 9.27
CA GLN A 179 19.60 -10.13 10.09
C GLN A 179 19.04 -9.01 9.22
N SER A 180 19.69 -8.66 8.11
CA SER A 180 19.19 -7.63 7.19
C SER A 180 17.82 -8.01 6.62
N PHE A 181 17.67 -9.26 6.16
CA PHE A 181 16.40 -9.75 5.65
C PHE A 181 15.30 -9.77 6.73
N ARG A 182 15.63 -10.22 7.96
CA ARG A 182 14.69 -10.21 9.10
C ARG A 182 14.27 -8.82 9.53
N ILE A 183 15.19 -7.84 9.55
CA ILE A 183 14.87 -6.43 9.80
C ILE A 183 13.86 -5.94 8.76
N GLY A 184 14.05 -6.32 7.48
CA GLY A 184 13.12 -6.05 6.39
C GLY A 184 11.73 -6.65 6.63
N LEU A 185 11.66 -7.94 6.93
CA LEU A 185 10.41 -8.65 7.24
C LEU A 185 9.66 -8.00 8.41
N ASP A 186 10.36 -7.80 9.52
CA ASP A 186 9.77 -7.21 10.72
C ASP A 186 9.22 -5.82 10.43
N HIS A 187 9.99 -4.99 9.71
CA HIS A 187 9.53 -3.64 9.38
C HIS A 187 8.36 -3.67 8.40
N GLY A 188 8.35 -4.62 7.46
CA GLY A 188 7.23 -4.90 6.58
C GLY A 188 5.95 -5.20 7.36
N LEU A 189 6.03 -6.05 8.40
CA LEU A 189 4.89 -6.40 9.25
C LEU A 189 4.35 -5.21 10.04
N PHE A 190 5.21 -4.37 10.63
CA PHE A 190 4.74 -3.14 11.30
C PHE A 190 4.17 -2.13 10.29
N CYS A 191 4.80 -2.00 9.12
CA CYS A 191 4.33 -1.12 8.06
C CYS A 191 2.94 -1.53 7.58
N LEU A 192 2.73 -2.82 7.30
CA LEU A 192 1.44 -3.38 6.98
C LEU A 192 0.45 -3.15 8.13
N GLY A 193 0.84 -3.48 9.36
CA GLY A 193 -0.01 -3.29 10.54
C GLY A 193 -0.50 -1.85 10.73
N CYS A 194 0.28 -0.84 10.36
CA CYS A 194 -0.16 0.56 10.51
C CYS A 194 -1.07 1.07 9.37
N CYS A 195 -1.06 0.45 8.18
CA CYS A 195 -1.75 1.00 7.02
C CYS A 195 -2.51 0.00 6.14
N TRP A 196 -2.67 -1.27 6.56
CA TRP A 196 -3.35 -2.29 5.75
C TRP A 196 -4.80 -1.91 5.42
N THR A 197 -5.55 -1.29 6.34
CA THR A 197 -6.94 -0.89 6.05
C THR A 197 -7.04 0.26 5.07
N LEU A 198 -6.11 1.24 5.13
CA LEU A 198 -6.00 2.27 4.09
C LEU A 198 -5.57 1.68 2.75
N MET A 199 -4.75 0.63 2.77
CA MET A 199 -4.39 -0.10 1.56
C MET A 199 -5.59 -0.83 0.96
N LEU A 200 -6.43 -1.48 1.77
CA LEU A 200 -7.67 -2.09 1.31
C LEU A 200 -8.65 -1.06 0.75
N LEU A 201 -8.77 0.09 1.40
CA LEU A 201 -9.59 1.19 0.89
C LEU A 201 -9.07 1.69 -0.46
N MET A 202 -7.76 1.82 -0.60
CA MET A 202 -7.13 2.21 -1.87
C MET A 202 -7.32 1.14 -2.95
N PHE A 203 -7.29 -0.14 -2.59
CA PHE A 203 -7.58 -1.23 -3.51
C PHE A 203 -9.04 -1.20 -4.00
N GLY A 204 -10.01 -1.00 -3.10
CA GLY A 204 -11.42 -0.96 -3.46
C GLY A 204 -11.86 0.32 -4.20
N VAL A 205 -11.31 1.49 -3.85
CA VAL A 205 -11.76 2.80 -4.39
C VAL A 205 -10.76 3.42 -5.38
N GLY A 206 -9.48 3.12 -5.22
CA GLY A 206 -8.38 3.84 -5.86
C GLY A 206 -7.69 3.11 -7.01
N ALA A 207 -8.01 1.84 -7.29
CA ALA A 207 -7.35 1.07 -8.35
C ALA A 207 -7.53 1.71 -9.75
N GLY A 208 -8.70 2.31 -9.99
CA GLY A 208 -9.01 3.06 -11.22
C GLY A 208 -8.78 4.57 -11.16
N ASN A 209 -8.32 5.12 -10.03
CA ASN A 209 -8.16 6.57 -9.87
C ASN A 209 -6.83 6.93 -9.19
N ILE A 210 -5.88 7.33 -10.03
CA ILE A 210 -4.53 7.77 -9.67
C ILE A 210 -4.55 8.96 -8.69
N GLY A 211 -5.58 9.82 -8.75
CA GLY A 211 -5.75 10.92 -7.80
C GLY A 211 -6.03 10.44 -6.37
N TRP A 212 -6.92 9.45 -6.21
CA TRP A 212 -7.17 8.82 -4.92
C TRP A 212 -5.98 8.03 -4.41
N MET A 213 -5.28 7.35 -5.30
CA MET A 213 -4.02 6.69 -5.01
C MET A 213 -3.04 7.71 -4.40
N LEU A 214 -2.73 8.81 -5.11
CA LEU A 214 -1.86 9.89 -4.63
C LEU A 214 -2.28 10.45 -3.27
N LEU A 215 -3.58 10.71 -3.08
CA LEU A 215 -4.11 11.25 -1.83
C LEU A 215 -3.86 10.27 -0.66
N LEU A 216 -4.26 9.01 -0.81
CA LEU A 216 -4.17 8.01 0.26
C LEU A 216 -2.73 7.65 0.60
N GLY A 217 -1.84 7.48 -0.39
CA GLY A 217 -0.42 7.27 -0.09
C GLY A 217 0.29 8.53 0.40
N GLY A 218 -0.16 9.72 0.00
CA GLY A 218 0.28 10.98 0.59
C GLY A 218 -0.05 11.03 2.08
N VAL A 219 -1.29 10.71 2.44
CA VAL A 219 -1.74 10.57 3.83
C VAL A 219 -0.89 9.56 4.60
N MET A 220 -0.72 8.34 4.08
CA MET A 220 0.11 7.31 4.72
C MET A 220 1.58 7.76 4.88
N GLY A 221 2.11 8.46 3.87
CA GLY A 221 3.45 9.03 3.90
C GLY A 221 3.61 10.09 4.97
N VAL A 222 2.65 11.01 5.11
CA VAL A 222 2.65 12.06 6.15
C VAL A 222 2.51 11.45 7.53
N GLU A 223 1.64 10.45 7.73
CA GLU A 223 1.49 9.78 9.03
C GLU A 223 2.81 9.15 9.51
N LYS A 224 3.55 8.52 8.58
CA LYS A 224 4.80 7.80 8.85
C LYS A 224 6.03 8.69 8.94
N ASN A 225 6.10 9.80 8.21
CA ASN A 225 7.33 10.59 8.10
C ASN A 225 7.27 11.93 8.85
N MET A 226 6.08 12.47 9.14
CA MET A 226 5.95 13.79 9.75
C MET A 226 5.81 13.68 11.27
N PRO A 227 6.52 14.50 12.07
CA PRO A 227 6.48 14.44 13.52
C PRO A 227 5.05 14.65 14.06
N TRP A 228 4.19 15.34 13.32
CA TRP A 228 2.81 15.64 13.72
C TRP A 228 1.80 14.67 13.11
N GLY A 229 2.24 13.70 12.31
CA GLY A 229 1.38 12.75 11.58
C GLY A 229 0.41 11.97 12.47
N ARG A 230 0.75 11.72 13.75
CA ARG A 230 -0.17 11.10 14.73
C ARG A 230 -1.44 11.93 14.97
N ARG A 231 -1.36 13.26 14.83
CA ARG A 231 -2.53 14.16 14.93
C ARG A 231 -3.42 14.11 13.68
N LEU A 232 -2.94 13.52 12.58
CA LEU A 232 -3.68 13.38 11.33
C LEU A 232 -4.64 12.18 11.38
N SER A 233 -4.32 11.13 12.13
CA SER A 233 -5.17 9.92 12.22
C SER A 233 -6.56 10.22 12.81
N THR A 234 -6.65 11.17 13.74
CA THR A 234 -7.93 11.59 14.34
C THR A 234 -8.88 12.29 13.35
N PRO A 235 -8.48 13.39 12.66
CA PRO A 235 -9.33 14.02 11.66
C PRO A 235 -9.59 13.08 10.47
N LEU A 236 -8.64 12.23 10.07
CA LEU A 236 -8.87 11.24 9.01
C LEU A 236 -9.95 10.22 9.37
N GLY A 237 -9.89 9.64 10.56
CA GLY A 237 -10.95 8.74 11.02
C GLY A 237 -12.30 9.45 11.12
N ILE A 238 -12.33 10.69 11.63
CA ILE A 238 -13.56 11.48 11.67
C ILE A 238 -14.08 11.79 10.26
N THR A 239 -13.24 12.11 9.28
CA THR A 239 -13.69 12.36 7.90
C THR A 239 -14.25 11.08 7.27
N LEU A 240 -13.56 9.95 7.43
CA LEU A 240 -14.00 8.65 6.90
C LEU A 240 -15.33 8.21 7.56
N ASP A 241 -15.52 8.47 8.86
CA ASP A 241 -16.76 8.13 9.57
C ASP A 241 -17.88 9.17 9.32
N ARG A 242 -17.55 10.46 9.16
CA ARG A 242 -18.51 11.55 8.95
C ARG A 242 -19.11 11.56 7.55
N GLU A 243 -18.38 11.08 6.55
CA GLU A 243 -18.95 10.84 5.21
C GLU A 243 -20.15 9.88 5.24
N ARG A 244 -20.30 9.09 6.32
CA ARG A 244 -21.51 8.31 6.62
C ARG A 244 -22.54 9.04 7.50
N GLY A 245 -22.09 9.93 8.40
CA GLY A 245 -22.91 10.58 9.43
C GLY A 245 -23.81 11.73 8.96
N ALA A 246 -23.56 12.28 7.76
CA ALA A 246 -24.59 13.03 7.06
C ALA A 246 -25.55 12.00 6.46
N GLY A 247 -26.79 11.88 6.98
CA GLY A 247 -27.77 10.88 6.55
C GLY A 247 -28.07 10.90 5.05
N TYR A 248 -27.26 10.20 4.27
CA TYR A 248 -27.45 10.00 2.84
C TYR A 248 -28.22 8.69 2.64
N ALA A 249 -29.55 8.80 2.72
CA ALA A 249 -30.50 7.87 2.10
C ALA A 249 -30.78 8.27 0.62
N GLY A 250 -29.80 8.91 -0.03
CA GLY A 250 -29.82 9.32 -1.43
C GLY A 250 -28.49 8.93 -2.09
N PRO A 251 -28.44 8.89 -3.43
CA PRO A 251 -27.23 8.49 -4.14
C PRO A 251 -26.04 9.33 -3.66
N LEU A 252 -24.92 8.62 -3.45
CA LEU A 252 -23.62 9.18 -3.11
C LEU A 252 -23.37 10.51 -3.86
N PRO A 253 -22.67 11.49 -3.26
CA PRO A 253 -22.28 12.70 -3.98
C PRO A 253 -21.67 12.30 -5.32
N ALA A 254 -22.01 13.02 -6.40
CA ALA A 254 -21.72 12.63 -7.78
C ALA A 254 -20.24 12.26 -8.04
N THR A 255 -19.32 12.68 -7.18
CA THR A 255 -17.90 12.32 -7.17
C THR A 255 -17.59 10.90 -6.69
N VAL A 256 -18.41 10.30 -5.81
CA VAL A 256 -18.28 8.91 -5.32
C VAL A 256 -19.33 7.99 -5.96
N GLY A 257 -20.50 8.53 -6.31
CA GLY A 257 -21.54 7.77 -7.02
C GLY A 257 -21.14 7.32 -8.43
N LEU A 258 -20.29 8.08 -9.12
CA LEU A 258 -19.70 7.65 -10.40
C LEU A 258 -18.60 6.57 -10.25
N LEU A 259 -18.09 6.33 -9.03
CA LEU A 259 -17.01 5.39 -8.74
C LEU A 259 -17.49 4.02 -8.25
N VAL A 260 -18.75 3.91 -7.82
CA VAL A 260 -19.35 2.66 -7.29
C VAL A 260 -20.59 2.23 -8.09
N ALA A 261 -21.05 3.05 -9.04
CA ALA A 261 -22.09 2.62 -9.96
C ALA A 261 -21.50 1.61 -10.95
N PRO A 262 -22.12 0.44 -11.16
CA PRO A 262 -21.82 -0.34 -12.34
C PRO A 262 -22.11 0.56 -13.53
N ARG A 263 -21.10 0.87 -14.35
CA ARG A 263 -21.33 1.54 -15.63
C ARG A 263 -22.18 0.57 -16.44
N LEU A 264 -23.50 0.78 -16.41
CA LEU A 264 -24.43 0.15 -17.33
C LEU A 264 -23.88 0.36 -18.73
N ILE A 265 -23.49 -0.75 -19.34
CA ILE A 265 -23.09 -0.86 -20.73
C ILE A 265 -24.20 -0.21 -21.56
N HIS A 266 -23.90 0.96 -22.14
CA HIS A 266 -24.65 1.43 -23.29
C HIS A 266 -24.22 0.57 -24.48
N SER A 267 -25.01 -0.47 -24.76
CA SER A 267 -25.11 -1.05 -26.10
C SER A 267 -25.76 -0.03 -27.04
N PRO A 268 -25.29 0.06 -28.28
CA PRO A 268 -26.15 -0.40 -29.37
C PRO A 268 -25.70 -1.72 -29.97
#